data_AF-A0A5N9GRC4-F1
#
_entry.id   AF-A0A5N9GRC4-F1
#
_cell.length_a   1.000
_cell.length_b   1.000
_cell.length_c   1.000
_cell.angle_alpha   90.00
_cell.angle_beta   90.00
_cell.angle_gamma   90.00
#
_symmetry.space_group_name_H-M   'P 1'
#
loop_
_entity.id
_entity.type
_entity.pdbx_description
1 polymer ?
#
loop_
_entity_poly.entity_id
_entity_poly.type
_entity_poly.pdbx_seq_one_letter_code
_entity_poly.pdbx_strand_id
1 'polypeptide(L)'
;MDLNVVSKETRLNFRSDLIGHFQRSREELLPALHWVQEEYGYLPEWTLEILSWHLGVPASEVYGAVTSYPELSLAVPQTHKISVCTGLACRESGSQDLLNKSLELFDKDGSATSVYEVPCLFSCSVAPVVLIDGVLAGNTTEKLITNEVDYERD
;
A
#
# COMPACT_ATOMS: atom_id res chain seq x y z
N MET A 1 -12.77 14.36 -8.83
CA MET A 1 -13.49 13.25 -9.46
C MET A 1 -14.17 12.51 -8.31
N ASP A 2 -15.50 12.57 -8.21
CA ASP A 2 -16.23 12.05 -7.06
C ASP A 2 -16.03 10.53 -6.91
N LEU A 3 -15.29 10.14 -5.87
CA LEU A 3 -14.91 8.75 -5.58
C LEU A 3 -16.08 7.85 -5.13
N ASN A 4 -17.32 8.37 -5.12
CA ASN A 4 -18.48 7.73 -4.49
C ASN A 4 -19.59 7.28 -5.46
N VAL A 5 -19.41 7.39 -6.77
CA VAL A 5 -20.39 6.86 -7.75
C VAL A 5 -19.80 5.65 -8.46
N VAL A 6 -19.60 4.57 -7.71
CA VAL A 6 -19.28 3.26 -8.28
C VAL A 6 -20.51 2.72 -8.97
N SER A 7 -20.38 2.35 -10.25
CA SER A 7 -21.51 1.86 -11.04
C SER A 7 -22.13 0.60 -10.41
N LYS A 8 -23.45 0.44 -10.53
CA LYS A 8 -24.16 -0.73 -10.02
C LYS A 8 -23.62 -2.04 -10.63
N GLU A 9 -23.15 -1.98 -11.86
CA GLU A 9 -22.55 -3.10 -12.59
C GLU A 9 -21.24 -3.56 -11.96
N THR A 10 -20.35 -2.61 -11.61
CA THR A 10 -19.07 -2.90 -10.92
C THR A 10 -19.31 -3.65 -9.61
N ARG A 11 -20.29 -3.21 -8.80
CA ARG A 11 -20.62 -3.89 -7.52
C ARG A 11 -21.15 -5.31 -7.73
N LEU A 12 -21.89 -5.56 -8.81
CA LEU A 12 -22.43 -6.88 -9.13
C LEU A 12 -21.33 -7.83 -9.60
N ASN A 13 -20.43 -7.36 -10.45
CA ASN A 13 -19.28 -8.14 -10.94
C ASN A 13 -18.37 -8.52 -9.77
N PHE A 14 -17.97 -7.55 -8.95
CA PHE A 14 -17.16 -7.80 -7.74
C PHE A 14 -17.78 -8.85 -6.82
N ARG A 15 -19.10 -8.77 -6.59
CA ARG A 15 -19.80 -9.76 -5.77
C ARG A 15 -19.77 -11.16 -6.41
N SER A 16 -19.89 -11.26 -7.73
CA SER A 16 -19.80 -12.53 -8.44
C SER A 16 -18.41 -13.14 -8.27
N ASP A 17 -17.36 -12.33 -8.47
CA ASP A 17 -15.97 -12.77 -8.36
C ASP A 17 -15.63 -13.20 -6.92
N LEU A 18 -16.09 -12.43 -5.94
CA LEU A 18 -15.93 -12.74 -4.53
C LEU A 18 -16.54 -14.11 -4.15
N ILE A 19 -17.73 -14.43 -4.67
CA ILE A 19 -18.38 -15.73 -4.43
C ILE A 19 -17.60 -16.87 -5.10
N GLY A 20 -16.98 -16.61 -6.26
CA GLY A 20 -16.16 -17.58 -6.98
C GLY A 20 -14.82 -17.88 -6.30
N HIS A 21 -14.21 -16.88 -5.66
CA HIS A 21 -12.88 -16.99 -5.05
C HIS A 21 -12.92 -17.39 -3.57
N PHE A 22 -13.91 -16.95 -2.80
CA PHE A 22 -13.90 -17.07 -1.34
C PHE A 22 -15.16 -17.74 -0.79
N GLN A 23 -14.95 -18.71 0.09
CA GLN A 23 -16.04 -19.34 0.84
C GLN A 23 -16.61 -18.36 1.87
N ARG A 24 -17.87 -18.57 2.26
CA ARG A 24 -18.50 -17.80 3.34
C ARG A 24 -17.96 -18.25 4.69
N SER A 25 -16.81 -17.71 5.06
CA SER A 25 -16.08 -18.07 6.27
C SER A 25 -15.28 -16.87 6.77
N ARG A 26 -15.14 -16.76 8.10
CA ARG A 26 -14.38 -15.68 8.73
C ARG A 26 -12.88 -15.81 8.45
N GLU A 27 -12.41 -17.03 8.25
CA GLU A 27 -11.02 -17.36 7.95
C GLU A 27 -10.54 -16.76 6.63
N GLU A 28 -11.46 -16.48 5.70
CA GLU A 28 -11.17 -15.87 4.39
C GLU A 28 -11.01 -14.34 4.44
N LEU A 29 -11.17 -13.70 5.61
CA LEU A 29 -11.13 -12.22 5.72
C LEU A 29 -9.82 -11.62 5.21
N LEU A 30 -8.68 -12.07 5.75
CA LEU A 30 -7.38 -11.51 5.38
C LEU A 30 -7.02 -11.82 3.91
N PRO A 31 -7.16 -13.06 3.41
CA PRO A 31 -6.98 -13.37 1.99
C PRO A 31 -7.85 -12.50 1.07
N ALA A 32 -9.12 -12.30 1.41
CA ALA A 32 -10.02 -11.48 0.61
C ALA A 32 -9.61 -10.00 0.61
N LEU A 33 -9.13 -9.46 1.74
CA LEU A 33 -8.59 -8.10 1.80
C LEU A 33 -7.35 -7.94 0.92
N HIS A 34 -6.42 -8.90 0.94
CA HIS A 34 -5.25 -8.86 0.05
C HIS A 34 -5.66 -8.90 -1.42
N TRP A 35 -6.62 -9.76 -1.78
CA TRP A 35 -7.13 -9.84 -3.15
C TRP A 35 -7.74 -8.51 -3.62
N VAL A 36 -8.56 -7.84 -2.80
CA VAL A 36 -9.08 -6.52 -3.14
C VAL A 36 -7.96 -5.51 -3.33
N GLN A 37 -6.96 -5.51 -2.44
CA GLN A 37 -5.86 -4.56 -2.56
C GLN A 37 -4.98 -4.82 -3.80
N GLU A 38 -4.80 -6.07 -4.21
CA GLU A 38 -4.13 -6.42 -5.46
C GLU A 38 -4.92 -5.94 -6.68
N GLU A 39 -6.26 -6.04 -6.65
CA GLU A 39 -7.12 -5.65 -7.77
C GLU A 39 -7.27 -4.12 -7.91
N TYR A 40 -7.41 -3.41 -6.80
CA TYR A 40 -7.71 -1.96 -6.80
C TYR A 40 -6.51 -1.08 -6.42
N GLY A 41 -5.44 -1.64 -5.86
CA GLY A 41 -4.30 -0.89 -5.29
C GLY A 41 -4.59 -0.25 -3.91
N TYR A 42 -5.82 -0.34 -3.44
CA TYR A 42 -6.28 0.09 -2.12
C TYR A 42 -7.57 -0.66 -1.75
N LEU A 43 -8.15 -0.35 -0.60
CA LEU A 43 -9.39 -0.94 -0.10
C LEU A 43 -10.53 0.09 -0.12
N PRO A 44 -11.31 0.16 -1.22
CA PRO A 44 -12.49 1.02 -1.27
C PRO A 44 -13.54 0.65 -0.19
N GLU A 45 -14.19 1.63 0.43
CA GLU A 45 -15.19 1.34 1.49
C GLU A 45 -16.33 0.42 1.02
N TRP A 46 -16.77 0.56 -0.25
CA TRP A 46 -17.83 -0.27 -0.81
C TRP A 46 -17.44 -1.74 -0.97
N THR A 47 -16.16 -2.07 -1.15
CA THR A 47 -15.71 -3.47 -1.21
C THR A 47 -15.69 -4.08 0.19
N LEU A 48 -15.25 -3.32 1.19
CA LEU A 48 -15.25 -3.73 2.61
C LEU A 48 -16.66 -4.03 3.12
N GLU A 49 -17.65 -3.23 2.72
CA GLU A 49 -19.06 -3.51 3.00
C GLU A 49 -19.48 -4.85 2.40
N ILE A 50 -19.21 -5.09 1.10
CA ILE A 50 -19.59 -6.34 0.43
C ILE A 50 -18.90 -7.55 1.07
N LEU A 51 -17.62 -7.42 1.44
CA LEU A 51 -16.85 -8.45 2.16
C LEU A 51 -17.49 -8.80 3.50
N SER A 52 -17.80 -7.78 4.31
CA SER A 52 -18.50 -7.93 5.59
C SER A 52 -19.79 -8.75 5.42
N TRP A 53 -20.61 -8.41 4.42
CA TRP A 53 -21.85 -9.14 4.12
C TRP A 53 -21.64 -10.57 3.64
N HIS A 54 -20.70 -10.80 2.72
CA HIS A 54 -20.43 -12.12 2.14
C HIS A 54 -19.84 -13.08 3.18
N LEU A 55 -18.79 -12.67 3.88
CA LEU A 55 -18.09 -13.49 4.86
C LEU A 55 -18.86 -13.63 6.18
N GLY A 56 -19.85 -12.77 6.42
CA GLY A 56 -20.64 -12.76 7.67
C GLY A 56 -19.87 -12.22 8.87
N VAL A 57 -18.93 -11.30 8.61
CA VAL A 57 -18.06 -10.68 9.62
C VAL A 57 -18.54 -9.24 9.86
N PRO A 58 -18.64 -8.75 11.11
CA PRO A 58 -19.05 -7.38 11.39
C PRO A 58 -18.11 -6.36 10.72
N ALA A 59 -18.67 -5.27 10.18
CA ALA A 59 -17.89 -4.21 9.54
C ALA A 59 -16.76 -3.68 10.45
N SER A 60 -17.01 -3.53 11.74
CA SER A 60 -16.00 -3.09 12.72
C SER A 60 -14.77 -4.00 12.75
N GLU A 61 -14.96 -5.30 12.53
CA GLU A 61 -13.89 -6.28 12.52
C GLU A 61 -13.13 -6.26 11.19
N VAL A 62 -13.82 -6.04 10.08
CA VAL A 62 -13.19 -5.79 8.77
C VAL A 62 -12.28 -4.57 8.86
N TYR A 63 -12.80 -3.43 9.34
CA TYR A 63 -11.98 -2.22 9.54
C TYR A 63 -10.86 -2.44 10.54
N GLY A 64 -11.10 -3.20 11.62
CA GLY A 64 -10.08 -3.58 12.58
C GLY A 64 -8.96 -4.42 11.97
N ALA A 65 -9.27 -5.33 11.05
CA ALA A 65 -8.26 -6.08 10.31
C ALA A 65 -7.44 -5.14 9.43
N VAL A 66 -8.09 -4.26 8.65
CA VAL A 66 -7.40 -3.30 7.78
C VAL A 66 -6.41 -2.43 8.53
N THR A 67 -6.77 -1.93 9.72
CA THR A 67 -5.87 -1.09 10.52
C THR A 67 -4.77 -1.87 11.25
N SER A 68 -4.93 -3.19 11.40
CA SER A 68 -3.95 -4.05 12.08
C SER A 68 -2.79 -4.47 11.19
N TYR A 69 -2.97 -4.50 9.87
CA TYR A 69 -1.97 -4.92 8.89
C TYR A 69 -1.39 -3.70 8.15
N PRO A 70 -0.14 -3.29 8.42
CA PRO A 70 0.47 -2.08 7.84
C PRO A 70 0.54 -2.06 6.31
N GLU A 71 0.51 -3.24 5.68
CA GLU A 71 0.50 -3.40 4.23
C GLU A 71 -0.85 -3.08 3.59
N LEU A 72 -1.96 -3.06 4.34
CA LEU A 72 -3.30 -2.74 3.86
C LEU A 72 -3.56 -1.22 3.95
N SER A 73 -4.13 -0.63 2.88
CA SER A 73 -4.39 0.80 2.77
C SER A 73 -5.82 1.10 2.34
N LEU A 74 -6.47 2.03 3.07
CA LEU A 74 -7.75 2.65 2.68
C LEU A 74 -7.57 3.85 1.75
N ALA A 75 -6.35 4.40 1.68
CA ALA A 75 -6.06 5.57 0.86
C ALA A 75 -5.89 5.15 -0.60
N VAL A 76 -6.46 5.96 -1.50
CA VAL A 76 -6.34 5.78 -2.96
C VAL A 76 -4.85 5.69 -3.34
N PRO A 77 -4.47 4.73 -4.20
CA PRO A 77 -3.08 4.54 -4.60
C PRO A 77 -2.57 5.83 -5.21
N GLN A 78 -1.46 6.28 -4.67
CA GLN A 78 -0.62 7.28 -5.31
C GLN A 78 0.19 6.56 -6.40
N THR A 79 0.58 7.26 -7.47
CA THR A 79 1.40 6.74 -8.57
C THR A 79 2.65 6.00 -8.09
N HIS A 80 3.29 6.45 -6.99
CA HIS A 80 4.42 5.74 -6.40
C HIS A 80 4.36 5.69 -4.87
N LYS A 81 4.85 4.58 -4.30
CA LYS A 81 5.03 4.35 -2.86
C LYS A 81 6.49 4.11 -2.56
N ILE A 82 7.11 5.05 -1.86
CA ILE A 82 8.49 4.97 -1.39
C ILE A 82 8.47 4.65 0.10
N SER A 83 9.13 3.58 0.54
CA SER A 83 9.25 3.22 1.95
C SER A 83 10.72 3.16 2.37
N VAL A 84 11.15 4.05 3.25
CA VAL A 84 12.55 4.16 3.68
C VAL A 84 12.78 3.39 4.97
N CYS A 85 13.76 2.48 4.98
CA CYS A 85 14.12 1.71 6.17
C CYS A 85 14.83 2.60 7.20
N THR A 86 14.30 2.66 8.42
CA THR A 86 14.94 3.34 9.58
C THR A 86 15.46 2.37 10.63
N GLY A 87 15.72 1.12 10.23
CA GLY A 87 16.50 0.17 11.03
C GLY A 87 17.91 0.68 11.33
N LEU A 88 18.54 0.17 12.40
CA LEU A 88 19.82 0.67 12.93
C LEU A 88 20.91 0.82 11.86
N ALA A 89 21.17 -0.22 11.06
CA ALA A 89 22.20 -0.19 10.03
C ALA A 89 21.91 0.87 8.94
N CYS A 90 20.64 1.06 8.58
CA CYS A 90 20.25 2.09 7.60
C CYS A 90 20.38 3.50 8.18
N ARG A 91 20.05 3.70 9.47
CA ARG A 91 20.24 4.99 10.15
C ARG A 91 21.71 5.39 10.22
N GLU A 92 22.59 4.46 10.60
CA GLU A 92 24.05 4.67 10.57
C GLU A 92 24.58 4.92 9.15
N SER A 93 23.89 4.41 8.14
CA SER A 93 24.20 4.65 6.72
C SER A 93 23.52 5.89 6.13
N GLY A 94 22.89 6.73 6.97
CA GLY A 94 22.29 8.00 6.54
C GLY A 94 20.85 7.93 6.04
N SER A 95 20.08 6.88 6.34
CA SER A 95 18.68 6.76 5.86
C SER A 95 17.74 7.83 6.42
N GLN A 96 18.07 8.44 7.57
CA GLN A 96 17.27 9.54 8.12
C GLN A 96 17.29 10.79 7.22
N ASP A 97 18.47 11.13 6.71
CA ASP A 97 18.62 12.25 5.78
C ASP A 97 17.93 11.93 4.45
N LEU A 98 18.03 10.68 3.99
CA LEU A 98 17.34 10.19 2.80
C LEU A 98 15.81 10.30 2.94
N LEU A 99 15.26 9.90 4.09
CA LEU A 99 13.83 10.03 4.40
C LEU A 99 13.38 11.49 4.39
N ASN A 100 14.08 12.35 5.13
CA ASN A 100 13.73 13.78 5.23
C ASN A 100 13.72 14.46 3.86
N LYS A 101 14.76 14.21 3.04
CA LYS A 101 14.82 14.75 1.68
C LYS A 101 13.73 14.19 0.78
N SER A 102 13.44 12.90 0.87
CA SER A 102 12.36 12.28 0.09
C SER A 102 11.01 12.90 0.45
N LEU A 103 10.74 13.13 1.73
CA LEU A 103 9.54 13.84 2.19
C LEU A 103 9.50 15.28 1.65
N GLU A 104 10.63 15.99 1.65
CA GLU A 104 10.68 17.35 1.10
C GLU A 104 10.42 17.40 -0.41
N LEU A 105 10.89 16.40 -1.16
CA LEU A 105 10.74 16.32 -2.61
C LEU A 105 9.33 15.89 -3.05
N PHE A 106 8.77 14.87 -2.41
CA PHE A 106 7.57 14.20 -2.91
C PHE A 106 6.29 14.60 -2.16
N ASP A 107 6.37 14.91 -0.86
CA ASP A 107 5.18 15.17 -0.04
C ASP A 107 4.63 16.61 -0.19
N LYS A 108 5.43 17.55 -0.72
CA LYS A 108 5.07 18.97 -0.80
C LYS A 108 4.39 19.39 -2.11
N ASP A 109 4.61 18.69 -3.21
CA ASP A 109 4.23 19.18 -4.55
C ASP A 109 2.92 18.62 -5.11
N GLY A 110 2.11 17.93 -4.29
CA GLY A 110 0.96 17.19 -4.81
C GLY A 110 1.39 16.13 -5.84
N SER A 111 2.66 15.71 -5.76
CA SER A 111 3.17 14.59 -6.51
C SER A 111 2.36 13.38 -6.07
N ALA A 112 1.96 12.54 -7.02
CA ALA A 112 1.28 11.30 -6.71
C ALA A 112 2.29 10.27 -6.16
N THR A 113 3.20 10.68 -5.27
CA THR A 113 4.21 9.83 -4.66
C THR A 113 4.13 10.00 -3.15
N SER A 114 3.90 8.92 -2.42
CA SER A 114 3.89 8.93 -0.96
C SER A 114 5.15 8.31 -0.39
N VAL A 115 5.73 8.98 0.60
CA VAL A 115 6.93 8.52 1.30
C VAL A 115 6.56 8.06 2.70
N TYR A 116 6.99 6.85 3.05
CA TYR A 116 6.72 6.22 4.33
C TYR A 116 8.03 5.89 5.05
N GLU A 117 8.03 6.10 6.36
CA GLU A 117 9.02 5.49 7.24
C GLU A 117 8.60 4.05 7.53
N VAL A 118 9.51 3.10 7.35
CA VAL A 118 9.27 1.68 7.69
C VAL A 118 10.36 1.12 8.60
N PRO A 119 10.02 0.13 9.45
CA PRO A 119 11.00 -0.55 10.29
C PRO A 119 12.02 -1.34 9.45
N CYS A 120 12.89 -2.10 10.14
CA CYS A 120 13.95 -2.87 9.52
C CYS A 120 13.44 -3.80 8.40
N LEU A 121 13.99 -3.64 7.19
CA LEU A 121 13.73 -4.49 6.02
C LEU A 121 14.69 -5.69 5.90
N PHE A 122 15.48 -5.97 6.94
CA PHE A 122 16.39 -7.13 7.04
C PHE A 122 17.45 -7.28 5.93
N SER A 123 17.73 -6.22 5.16
CA SER A 123 18.72 -6.22 4.07
C SER A 123 19.93 -5.32 4.38
N CYS A 124 20.50 -5.48 5.58
CA CYS A 124 21.57 -4.60 6.10
C CYS A 124 22.87 -4.63 5.29
N SER A 125 23.12 -5.69 4.51
CA SER A 125 24.33 -5.82 3.68
C SER A 125 24.40 -4.82 2.52
N VAL A 126 23.27 -4.19 2.18
CA VAL A 126 23.14 -3.17 1.14
C VAL A 126 22.46 -1.91 1.68
N ALA A 127 22.73 -1.57 2.94
CA ALA A 127 22.22 -0.34 3.53
C ALA A 127 22.82 0.91 2.85
N PRO A 128 22.06 2.03 2.73
CA PRO A 128 20.66 2.20 3.12
C PRO A 128 19.68 1.55 2.13
N VAL A 129 18.55 1.05 2.66
CA VAL A 129 17.54 0.29 1.91
C VAL A 129 16.24 1.07 1.81
N VAL A 130 15.64 1.04 0.62
CA VAL A 130 14.33 1.65 0.32
C VAL A 130 13.48 0.63 -0.46
N LEU A 131 12.18 0.65 -0.25
CA LEU A 131 11.20 -0.06 -1.07
C LEU A 131 10.52 0.95 -2.00
N ILE A 132 10.57 0.75 -3.31
CA ILE A 132 9.85 1.57 -4.29
C ILE A 132 8.84 0.65 -4.96
N ASP A 133 7.55 0.91 -4.74
CA ASP A 133 6.44 0.12 -5.30
C ASP A 133 6.55 -1.39 -5.04
N GLY A 134 7.05 -1.75 -3.86
CA GLY A 134 7.24 -3.15 -3.45
C GLY A 134 8.58 -3.76 -3.89
N VAL A 135 9.39 -3.05 -4.67
CA VAL A 135 10.71 -3.49 -5.12
C VAL A 135 11.79 -2.96 -4.19
N LEU A 136 12.68 -3.85 -3.72
CA LEU A 136 13.75 -3.50 -2.80
C LEU A 136 14.96 -2.92 -3.54
N ALA A 137 15.32 -1.68 -3.20
CA ALA A 137 16.53 -1.00 -3.65
C ALA A 137 17.54 -0.86 -2.50
N GLY A 138 18.77 -1.31 -2.71
CA GLY A 138 19.89 -1.20 -1.77
C GLY A 138 20.96 -0.24 -2.25
N ASN A 139 21.86 0.17 -1.34
CA ASN A 139 22.85 1.24 -1.55
C ASN A 139 22.20 2.51 -2.11
N THR A 140 20.98 2.79 -1.63
CA THR A 140 20.11 3.77 -2.25
C THR A 140 20.60 5.18 -1.98
N THR A 141 20.50 6.05 -2.99
CA THR A 141 20.78 7.48 -2.88
C THR A 141 19.58 8.27 -3.35
N GLU A 142 19.50 9.55 -2.99
CA GLU A 142 18.46 10.48 -3.44
C GLU A 142 18.27 10.44 -4.96
N LYS A 143 19.37 10.45 -5.73
CA LYS A 143 19.33 10.38 -7.20
C LYS A 143 18.72 9.09 -7.73
N LEU A 144 18.96 7.96 -7.05
CA LEU A 144 18.40 6.68 -7.46
C LEU A 144 16.88 6.72 -7.29
N ILE A 145 16.39 7.21 -6.15
CA ILE A 145 14.95 7.35 -5.90
C ILE A 145 14.30 8.23 -6.97
N THR A 146 14.87 9.42 -7.24
CA THR A 146 14.31 10.32 -8.26
C THR A 146 14.31 9.69 -9.65
N ASN A 147 15.38 8.99 -10.03
CA ASN A 147 15.45 8.33 -11.33
C ASN A 147 14.42 7.21 -11.50
N GLU A 148 14.23 6.36 -10.48
CA GLU A 148 13.26 5.27 -10.54
C GLU A 148 11.82 5.81 -10.60
N VAL A 149 11.52 6.88 -9.85
CA VAL A 149 10.19 7.52 -9.83
C VAL A 149 9.90 8.32 -11.11
N ASP A 150 10.90 8.97 -11.71
CA ASP A 150 10.71 9.72 -12.96
C ASP A 150 10.76 8.82 -14.22
N TYR A 151 11.36 7.62 -14.17
CA TYR A 151 11.46 6.71 -15.33
C TYR A 151 10.09 6.17 -15.79
N GLU A 152 9.13 6.00 -14.88
CA GLU A 152 7.77 5.52 -15.21
C GLU A 152 6.77 6.65 -15.51
N ARG A 153 7.22 7.92 -15.56
CA ARG A 153 6.40 9.07 -15.96
C ARG A 153 6.30 9.31 -17.47
N ASP A 154 7.07 8.59 -18.29
CA ASP A 154 7.06 8.61 -19.77
C ASP A 154 6.35 7.38 -20.38
#